data_AF-A0ABD2N0P5-F1
#
_entry.id   AF-A0ABD2N0P5-F1
#
_cell.length_a   1.000
_cell.length_b   1.000
_cell.length_c   1.000
_cell.angle_alpha   90.00
_cell.angle_beta   90.00
_cell.angle_gamma   90.00
#
_symmetry.space_group_name_H-M   'P 1'
#
loop_
_entity.id
_entity.type
_entity.pdbx_description
1 polymer ?
#
loop_
_entity_poly.entity_id
_entity_poly.type
_entity_poly.pdbx_seq_one_letter_code
_entity_poly.pdbx_strand_id
1 'polypeptide(L)'
;MNENVITLNKNLKNFNKFQNDVSQVINEVDTEIQISNHLILLIEMSDELSSLLNQYVNDISLISNGIINYNILQPETLYNELQKVSTKHSLPIPLTIENIFMYYKIIELKSFIRNDILVTSFKIPLVNGDKYKLYEMFPLPVPHTEDTTLFSYIEPDKPYIIISDNKYYYDYLDHLDNCLEFTPAKWLCKRISTIKKITLDIENCEVQLLNNNHMKNLPKSCKTKTLLLS
;
A
#
# COMPACT_ATOMS: atom_id res chain seq x y z
N MET A 1 -20.11 58.41 77.50
CA MET A 1 -19.13 58.35 76.39
C MET A 1 -18.52 56.95 76.15
N ASN A 2 -18.99 55.89 76.84
CA ASN A 2 -18.30 54.58 76.86
C ASN A 2 -19.00 53.47 76.04
N GLU A 3 -20.34 53.51 75.89
CA GLU A 3 -21.10 52.46 75.17
C GLU A 3 -20.86 52.43 73.66
N ASN A 4 -20.68 53.59 73.02
CA ASN A 4 -20.42 53.66 71.58
C ASN A 4 -19.06 53.04 71.23
N VAL A 5 -18.05 53.20 72.09
CA VAL A 5 -16.72 52.61 71.91
C VAL A 5 -16.77 51.08 72.09
N ILE A 6 -17.53 50.60 73.08
CA ILE A 6 -17.75 49.16 73.29
C ILE A 6 -18.48 48.54 72.11
N THR A 7 -19.54 49.20 71.60
CA THR A 7 -20.31 48.77 70.44
C THR A 7 -19.45 48.74 69.17
N LEU A 8 -18.62 49.76 68.95
CA LEU A 8 -17.69 49.82 67.82
C LEU A 8 -16.68 48.67 67.86
N ASN A 9 -16.07 48.40 69.01
CA ASN A 9 -15.11 47.30 69.18
C ASN A 9 -15.76 45.93 68.97
N LYS A 10 -17.02 45.75 69.39
CA LYS A 10 -17.79 44.54 69.12
C LYS A 10 -18.07 44.36 67.64
N ASN A 11 -18.45 45.44 66.95
CA ASN A 11 -18.69 45.41 65.51
C ASN A 11 -17.40 45.14 64.71
N LEU A 12 -16.27 45.72 65.11
CA LEU A 12 -14.96 45.44 64.52
C LEU A 12 -14.55 43.97 64.69
N LYS A 13 -14.77 43.39 65.88
CA LYS A 13 -14.54 41.95 66.10
C LYS A 13 -15.43 41.08 65.21
N ASN A 14 -16.71 41.42 65.11
CA ASN A 14 -17.65 40.69 64.26
C ASN A 14 -17.26 40.80 62.77
N PHE A 15 -16.82 41.98 62.33
CA PHE A 15 -16.35 42.20 60.97
C PHE A 15 -15.08 41.40 60.65
N ASN A 16 -14.09 41.41 61.55
CA ASN A 16 -12.87 40.61 61.38
C ASN A 16 -13.18 39.10 61.34
N LYS A 17 -14.14 38.64 62.17
CA LYS A 17 -14.59 37.25 62.13
C LYS A 17 -15.23 36.92 60.79
N PHE A 18 -16.15 37.76 60.31
CA PHE A 18 -16.77 37.61 58.99
C PHE A 18 -15.74 37.59 57.86
N GLN A 19 -14.73 38.47 57.90
CA GLN A 19 -13.66 38.52 56.91
C GLN A 19 -12.83 37.22 56.89
N ASN A 20 -12.55 36.65 58.06
CA ASN A 20 -11.86 35.37 58.17
C ASN A 20 -12.71 34.22 57.63
N ASP A 21 -14.00 34.18 57.99
CA ASP A 21 -14.95 33.17 57.51
C ASP A 21 -15.07 33.22 55.97
N VAL A 22 -15.16 34.42 55.39
CA VAL A 22 -15.17 34.62 53.92
C VAL A 22 -13.87 34.16 53.28
N SER A 23 -12.73 34.49 53.87
CA SER A 23 -11.41 34.08 53.34
C SER A 23 -11.25 32.55 53.36
N GLN A 24 -11.78 31.87 54.38
CA GLN A 24 -11.79 30.42 54.45
C GLN A 24 -12.64 29.81 53.34
N VAL A 25 -13.86 30.32 53.14
CA VAL A 25 -14.76 29.85 52.06
C VAL A 25 -14.13 30.07 50.67
N ILE A 26 -13.46 31.20 50.45
CA ILE A 26 -12.75 31.46 49.18
C ILE A 26 -11.66 30.42 48.94
N ASN A 27 -10.86 30.08 49.95
CA ASN A 27 -9.82 29.05 49.82
C ASN A 27 -10.40 27.66 49.56
N GLU A 28 -11.52 27.33 50.22
CA GLU A 28 -12.24 26.06 49.99
C GLU A 28 -12.73 25.96 48.54
N VAL A 29 -13.37 27.02 48.02
CA VAL A 29 -13.84 27.08 46.63
C VAL A 29 -12.68 27.04 45.63
N ASP A 30 -11.57 27.75 45.89
CA ASP A 30 -10.38 27.70 45.03
C ASP A 30 -9.79 26.29 44.96
N THR A 31 -9.73 25.60 46.10
CA THR A 31 -9.28 24.20 46.17
C THR A 31 -10.22 23.29 45.39
N GLU A 32 -11.54 23.49 45.49
CA GLU A 32 -12.54 22.70 44.75
C GLU A 32 -12.43 22.92 43.23
N ILE A 33 -12.15 24.16 42.79
CA ILE A 33 -11.90 24.48 41.38
C ILE A 33 -10.62 23.80 40.90
N GLN A 34 -9.53 23.85 41.67
CA GLN A 34 -8.27 23.18 41.32
C GLN A 34 -8.46 21.66 41.19
N ILE A 35 -9.17 21.04 42.13
CA ILE A 35 -9.50 19.60 42.08
C ILE A 35 -10.33 19.30 40.83
N SER A 36 -11.36 20.11 40.55
CA SER A 36 -12.22 19.91 39.37
C SER A 36 -11.43 20.01 38.07
N ASN A 37 -10.50 20.95 37.95
CA ASN A 37 -9.63 21.08 36.79
C ASN A 37 -8.72 19.85 36.61
N HIS A 38 -8.15 19.33 37.70
CA HIS A 38 -7.34 18.11 37.65
C HIS A 38 -8.18 16.89 37.26
N LEU A 39 -9.42 16.78 37.72
CA LEU A 39 -10.33 15.71 37.32
C LEU A 39 -10.67 15.77 35.83
N ILE A 40 -10.93 16.97 35.30
CA ILE A 40 -11.17 17.16 33.86
C ILE A 40 -9.95 16.70 33.06
N LEU A 41 -8.75 17.13 33.42
CA LEU A 41 -7.52 16.72 32.75
C LEU A 41 -7.33 15.19 32.79
N LEU A 42 -7.61 14.55 33.93
CA LEU A 42 -7.52 13.09 34.05
C LEU A 42 -8.51 12.37 33.13
N ILE A 43 -9.72 12.90 32.99
CA ILE A 43 -10.73 12.36 32.06
C ILE A 43 -10.24 12.49 30.63
N GLU A 44 -9.74 13.65 30.22
CA GLU A 44 -9.19 13.88 28.88
C GLU A 44 -8.05 12.91 28.55
N MET A 45 -7.09 12.75 29.48
CA MET A 45 -5.99 11.80 29.32
C MET A 45 -6.49 10.35 29.22
N SER A 46 -7.50 9.97 30.02
CA SER A 46 -8.09 8.62 29.98
C SER A 46 -8.80 8.36 28.65
N ASP A 47 -9.51 9.34 28.13
CA ASP A 47 -10.20 9.26 26.84
C ASP A 47 -9.19 9.13 25.68
N GLU A 48 -8.10 9.90 25.72
CA GLU A 48 -7.00 9.80 24.75
C GLU A 48 -6.36 8.40 24.77
N LEU A 49 -6.09 7.87 25.96
CA LEU A 49 -5.53 6.52 26.14
C LEU A 49 -6.47 5.44 25.62
N SER A 50 -7.76 5.55 25.91
CA SER A 50 -8.80 4.63 25.43
C SER A 50 -8.90 4.66 23.90
N SER A 51 -8.87 5.85 23.31
CA SER A 51 -8.86 6.04 21.85
C SER A 51 -7.64 5.37 21.21
N LEU A 52 -6.45 5.59 21.76
CA LEU A 52 -5.21 4.99 21.28
C LEU A 52 -5.25 3.46 21.36
N LEU A 53 -5.75 2.90 22.47
CA LEU A 53 -5.90 1.45 22.64
C LEU A 53 -6.87 0.87 21.61
N ASN A 54 -8.01 1.51 21.39
CA ASN A 54 -8.98 1.08 20.39
C ASN A 54 -8.38 1.11 18.97
N GLN A 55 -7.57 2.12 18.66
CA GLN A 55 -6.85 2.20 17.40
C GLN A 55 -5.88 1.02 17.23
N TYR A 56 -5.07 0.68 18.24
CA TYR A 56 -4.18 -0.48 18.17
C TYR A 56 -4.93 -1.81 18.02
N VAL A 57 -6.06 -1.99 18.71
CA VAL A 57 -6.89 -3.19 18.58
C VAL A 57 -7.43 -3.32 17.15
N ASN A 58 -7.92 -2.22 16.57
CA ASN A 58 -8.39 -2.20 15.19
C ASN A 58 -7.25 -2.50 14.21
N ASP A 59 -6.08 -1.91 14.42
CA ASP A 59 -4.89 -2.09 13.59
C ASP A 59 -4.40 -3.55 13.61
N ILE A 60 -4.38 -4.19 14.78
CA ILE A 60 -4.06 -5.61 14.93
C ILE A 60 -5.08 -6.48 14.21
N SER A 61 -6.38 -6.15 14.31
CA SER A 61 -7.43 -6.86 13.58
C SER A 61 -7.25 -6.75 12.07
N LEU A 62 -6.91 -5.57 11.54
CA LEU A 62 -6.61 -5.37 10.13
C LEU A 62 -5.40 -6.19 9.67
N ILE A 63 -4.30 -6.18 10.45
CA ILE A 63 -3.12 -7.03 10.21
C ILE A 63 -3.52 -8.49 10.14
N SER A 64 -4.35 -8.97 11.06
CA SER A 64 -4.77 -10.38 11.09
C SER A 64 -5.53 -10.80 9.82
N ASN A 65 -6.16 -9.83 9.14
CA ASN A 65 -6.84 -10.00 7.86
C ASN A 65 -5.95 -9.67 6.64
N GLY A 66 -4.65 -9.45 6.83
CA GLY A 66 -3.70 -9.13 5.76
C GLY A 66 -3.72 -7.67 5.29
N ILE A 67 -4.42 -6.78 6.00
CA ILE A 67 -4.53 -5.36 5.68
C ILE A 67 -3.54 -4.57 6.53
N ILE A 68 -2.72 -3.72 5.89
CA ILE A 68 -1.74 -2.87 6.58
C ILE A 68 -2.38 -1.51 6.86
N ASN A 69 -2.44 -1.11 8.13
CA ASN A 69 -2.66 0.29 8.49
C ASN A 69 -1.33 1.06 8.49
N TYR A 70 -1.32 2.26 7.92
CA TYR A 70 -0.16 3.16 7.91
C TYR A 70 0.32 3.56 9.31
N ASN A 71 -0.53 3.44 10.33
CA ASN A 71 -0.14 3.68 11.73
C ASN A 71 0.89 2.66 12.24
N ILE A 72 0.82 1.42 11.74
CA ILE A 72 1.71 0.33 12.16
C ILE A 72 3.06 0.43 11.44
N LEU A 73 3.01 0.69 10.13
CA LEU A 73 4.18 0.88 9.30
C LEU A 73 4.07 2.24 8.63
N GLN A 74 4.71 3.23 9.24
CA GLN A 74 4.69 4.59 8.73
C GLN A 74 5.45 4.69 7.40
N PRO A 75 4.97 5.52 6.44
CA PRO A 75 5.63 5.67 5.15
C PRO A 75 7.10 6.07 5.23
N GLU A 76 7.45 6.93 6.18
CA GLU A 76 8.84 7.37 6.39
C GLU A 76 9.74 6.23 6.87
N THR A 77 9.28 5.41 7.82
CA THR A 77 10.00 4.22 8.26
C THR A 77 10.21 3.26 7.10
N LEU A 78 9.15 2.97 6.33
CA LEU A 78 9.23 2.09 5.17
C LEU A 78 10.21 2.64 4.12
N TYR A 79 10.16 3.95 3.84
CA TYR A 79 11.07 4.61 2.90
C TYR A 79 12.53 4.45 3.33
N ASN A 80 12.83 4.74 4.60
CA ASN A 80 14.19 4.66 5.13
C ASN A 80 14.75 3.22 5.10
N GLU A 81 13.92 2.22 5.41
CA GLU A 81 14.33 0.81 5.30
C GLU A 81 14.54 0.37 3.85
N LEU A 82 13.64 0.75 2.94
CA LEU A 82 13.79 0.47 1.52
C LEU A 82 15.00 1.15 0.91
N GLN A 83 15.35 2.36 1.38
CA GLN A 83 16.52 3.08 0.91
C GLN A 83 17.82 2.35 1.24
N LYS A 84 17.89 1.67 2.40
CA LYS A 84 19.03 0.82 2.74
C LYS A 84 19.14 -0.36 1.78
N VAL A 85 18.01 -0.99 1.45
CA VAL A 85 17.95 -2.17 0.57
C VAL A 85 18.24 -1.82 -0.90
N SER A 86 17.79 -0.65 -1.37
CA SER A 86 17.94 -0.22 -2.77
C SER A 86 19.40 -0.05 -3.21
N THR A 87 20.33 0.09 -2.26
CA THR A 87 21.77 0.14 -2.53
C THR A 87 22.34 -1.17 -3.08
N LYS A 88 21.72 -2.30 -2.77
CA LYS A 88 22.21 -3.65 -3.13
C LYS A 88 21.25 -4.42 -4.02
N HIS A 89 19.97 -4.10 -3.97
CA HIS A 89 18.93 -4.84 -4.67
C HIS A 89 18.03 -3.89 -5.46
N SER A 90 17.60 -4.32 -6.63
CA SER A 90 16.61 -3.57 -7.40
C SER A 90 15.23 -3.74 -6.76
N LEU A 91 14.57 -2.62 -6.55
CA LEU A 91 13.21 -2.59 -6.07
C LEU A 91 12.21 -2.58 -7.24
N PRO A 92 11.01 -3.15 -7.08
CA PRO A 92 10.01 -3.22 -8.15
C PRO A 92 9.47 -1.86 -8.57
N ILE A 93 9.47 -0.89 -7.65
CA ILE A 93 8.91 0.46 -7.85
C ILE A 93 10.02 1.47 -7.54
N PRO A 94 10.20 2.53 -8.35
CA PRO A 94 11.14 3.60 -8.01
C PRO A 94 10.85 4.16 -6.61
N LEU A 95 11.88 4.18 -5.76
CA LEU A 95 11.75 4.66 -4.39
C LEU A 95 11.72 6.20 -4.38
N THR A 96 10.52 6.76 -4.32
CA THR A 96 10.27 8.20 -4.14
C THR A 96 9.22 8.40 -3.05
N ILE A 97 9.19 9.59 -2.44
CA ILE A 97 8.18 9.95 -1.43
C ILE A 97 6.76 9.81 -2.02
N GLU A 98 6.57 10.17 -3.29
CA GLU A 98 5.29 10.08 -3.99
C GLU A 98 4.82 8.63 -4.19
N ASN A 99 5.76 7.71 -4.45
CA ASN A 99 5.43 6.33 -4.81
C ASN A 99 5.49 5.36 -3.61
N ILE A 100 5.86 5.82 -2.42
CA ILE A 100 5.99 4.95 -1.24
C ILE A 100 4.69 4.20 -0.92
N PHE A 101 3.54 4.84 -1.13
CA PHE A 101 2.22 4.25 -0.92
C PHE A 101 1.96 3.02 -1.82
N MET A 102 2.62 2.94 -2.97
CA MET A 102 2.48 1.78 -3.86
C MET A 102 3.10 0.51 -3.27
N TYR A 103 4.08 0.64 -2.36
CA TYR A 103 4.66 -0.52 -1.69
C TYR A 103 3.65 -1.27 -0.82
N TYR A 104 2.70 -0.57 -0.20
CA TYR A 104 1.65 -1.20 0.60
C TYR A 104 0.75 -2.12 -0.22
N LYS A 105 0.66 -1.93 -1.54
CA LYS A 105 -0.09 -2.82 -2.44
C LYS A 105 0.65 -4.13 -2.73
N ILE A 106 1.97 -4.15 -2.58
CA ILE A 106 2.81 -5.31 -2.95
C ILE A 106 3.45 -6.03 -1.76
N ILE A 107 3.29 -5.49 -0.55
CA ILE A 107 3.74 -6.13 0.67
C ILE A 107 2.87 -7.35 0.96
N GLU A 108 3.50 -8.52 1.11
CA GLU A 108 2.86 -9.70 1.67
C GLU A 108 3.04 -9.66 3.20
N LEU A 109 1.94 -9.61 3.92
CA LEU A 109 1.94 -9.58 5.38
C LEU A 109 1.75 -10.99 5.95
N LYS A 110 2.55 -11.33 6.96
CA LYS A 110 2.39 -12.56 7.75
C LYS A 110 2.49 -12.23 9.22
N SER A 111 1.48 -12.62 9.97
CA SER A 111 1.45 -12.42 11.41
C SER A 111 1.15 -13.72 12.15
N PHE A 112 1.80 -13.88 13.29
CA PHE A 112 1.59 -15.01 14.18
C PHE A 112 1.85 -14.57 15.62
N ILE A 113 1.20 -15.22 16.57
CA ILE A 113 1.42 -15.00 18.00
C ILE A 113 2.38 -16.06 18.52
N ARG A 114 3.41 -15.65 19.25
CA ARG A 114 4.35 -16.56 19.91
C ARG A 114 4.72 -16.00 21.27
N ASN A 115 4.49 -16.79 22.33
CA ASN A 115 4.76 -16.38 23.72
C ASN A 115 4.12 -15.03 24.07
N ASP A 116 2.84 -14.85 23.73
CA ASP A 116 2.08 -13.61 23.95
C ASP A 116 2.62 -12.37 23.21
N ILE A 117 3.54 -12.55 22.26
CA ILE A 117 4.05 -11.49 21.39
C ILE A 117 3.46 -11.68 20.00
N LEU A 118 2.81 -10.63 19.48
CA LEU A 118 2.39 -10.55 18.08
C LEU A 118 3.62 -10.24 17.22
N VAL A 119 4.02 -11.20 16.39
CA VAL A 119 5.12 -11.02 15.43
C VAL A 119 4.51 -10.82 14.05
N THR A 120 4.79 -9.67 13.46
CA THR A 120 4.36 -9.31 12.10
C THR A 120 5.58 -9.17 11.19
N SER A 121 5.58 -9.91 10.09
CA SER A 121 6.60 -9.86 9.06
C SER A 121 6.02 -9.21 7.81
N PHE A 122 6.65 -8.12 7.37
CA PHE A 122 6.38 -7.45 6.11
C PHE A 122 7.34 -7.97 5.06
N LYS A 123 6.83 -8.69 4.07
CA LYS A 123 7.65 -9.26 3.00
C LYS A 123 7.48 -8.44 1.73
N ILE A 124 8.53 -7.70 1.39
CA ILE A 124 8.58 -6.89 0.18
C ILE A 124 9.29 -7.70 -0.92
N PRO A 125 8.67 -7.88 -2.10
CA PRO A 125 9.32 -8.57 -3.21
C PRO A 125 10.47 -7.73 -3.77
N LEU A 126 11.62 -8.38 -3.97
CA LEU A 126 12.76 -7.81 -4.70
C LEU A 126 12.73 -8.29 -6.15
N VAL A 127 13.32 -7.51 -7.05
CA VAL A 127 13.40 -7.84 -8.48
C VAL A 127 14.84 -7.92 -8.96
N ASN A 128 15.07 -8.68 -10.03
CA ASN A 128 16.40 -8.84 -10.64
C ASN A 128 16.77 -7.67 -11.58
N GLY A 129 15.95 -6.62 -11.66
CA GLY A 129 16.15 -5.47 -12.53
C GLY A 129 15.67 -5.65 -13.98
N ASP A 130 15.46 -6.89 -14.41
CA ASP A 130 14.93 -7.19 -15.75
C ASP A 130 13.49 -6.72 -15.90
N LYS A 131 13.25 -5.96 -16.98
CA LYS A 131 11.93 -5.47 -17.36
C LYS A 131 11.49 -6.15 -18.64
N TYR A 132 10.20 -6.48 -18.66
CA TYR A 132 9.56 -7.16 -19.77
C TYR A 132 8.33 -6.38 -20.21
N LYS A 133 8.12 -6.31 -21.52
CA LYS A 133 6.88 -5.84 -22.13
C LYS A 133 5.93 -7.02 -22.24
N LEU A 134 4.76 -6.87 -21.65
CA LEU A 134 3.67 -7.82 -21.80
C LEU A 134 2.85 -7.45 -23.04
N TYR A 135 2.58 -8.44 -23.88
CA TYR A 135 1.69 -8.35 -25.02
C TYR A 135 0.56 -9.35 -24.84
N GLU A 136 -0.67 -8.87 -24.97
CA GLU A 136 -1.86 -9.70 -25.10
C GLU A 136 -2.11 -9.96 -26.58
N MET A 137 -2.26 -11.23 -26.94
CA MET A 137 -2.30 -11.70 -28.31
C MET A 137 -3.76 -11.89 -28.75
N PHE A 138 -4.21 -10.99 -29.63
CA PHE A 138 -5.53 -11.08 -30.23
C PHE A 138 -5.44 -11.53 -31.70
N PRO A 139 -6.02 -12.68 -32.08
CA PRO A 139 -6.11 -13.09 -33.48
C PRO A 139 -7.09 -12.19 -34.22
N LEU A 140 -6.58 -11.29 -35.05
CA LEU A 140 -7.41 -10.42 -35.89
C LEU A 140 -7.59 -11.03 -37.29
N PRO A 141 -8.82 -11.35 -37.71
CA PRO A 141 -9.09 -11.83 -39.06
C PRO A 141 -8.95 -10.73 -40.10
N VAL A 142 -8.30 -11.06 -41.22
CA VAL A 142 -8.09 -10.18 -42.38
C VAL A 142 -8.73 -10.83 -43.60
N PRO A 143 -9.55 -10.08 -44.38
CA PRO A 143 -10.17 -10.62 -45.58
C PRO A 143 -9.13 -10.89 -46.68
N HIS A 144 -9.42 -11.87 -47.53
CA HIS A 144 -8.60 -12.13 -48.71
C HIS A 144 -8.86 -11.06 -49.77
N THR A 145 -7.82 -10.68 -50.52
CA THR A 145 -7.95 -9.68 -51.60
C THR A 145 -8.82 -10.15 -52.75
N GLU A 146 -8.89 -11.47 -52.96
CA GLU A 146 -9.63 -12.09 -54.07
C GLU A 146 -11.07 -12.47 -53.68
N ASP A 147 -11.33 -12.68 -52.38
CA ASP A 147 -12.64 -13.09 -51.86
C ASP A 147 -12.90 -12.45 -50.50
N THR A 148 -13.86 -11.51 -50.47
CA THR A 148 -14.22 -10.78 -49.24
C THR A 148 -15.00 -11.62 -48.24
N THR A 149 -15.42 -12.83 -48.61
CA THR A 149 -16.09 -13.78 -47.70
C THR A 149 -15.10 -14.69 -46.98
N LEU A 150 -13.85 -14.76 -47.44
CA LEU A 150 -12.78 -15.52 -46.82
C LEU A 150 -11.91 -14.63 -45.94
N PHE A 151 -11.73 -15.06 -44.69
CA PHE A 151 -10.92 -14.37 -43.69
C PHE A 151 -9.84 -15.28 -43.15
N SER A 152 -8.61 -14.79 -43.03
CA SER A 152 -7.55 -15.52 -42.35
C SER A 152 -7.01 -14.76 -41.15
N TYR A 153 -6.62 -15.48 -40.12
CA TYR A 153 -5.90 -14.94 -38.97
C TYR A 153 -4.73 -15.84 -38.61
N ILE A 154 -3.77 -15.24 -37.90
CA ILE A 154 -2.65 -15.96 -37.27
C ILE A 154 -3.15 -16.41 -35.91
N GLU A 155 -3.10 -17.71 -35.64
CA GLU A 155 -3.46 -18.28 -34.35
C GLU A 155 -2.27 -18.16 -33.38
N PRO A 156 -2.39 -17.38 -32.28
CA PRO A 156 -1.34 -17.28 -31.29
C PRO A 156 -1.14 -18.62 -30.57
N ASP A 157 0.11 -18.98 -30.28
CA ASP A 157 0.41 -20.18 -29.50
C ASP A 157 -0.14 -20.08 -28.06
N LYS A 158 -0.15 -18.86 -27.49
CA LYS A 158 -0.60 -18.54 -26.13
C LYS A 158 -1.21 -17.12 -26.08
N PRO A 159 -2.11 -16.84 -25.11
CA PRO A 159 -2.79 -15.55 -25.02
C PRO A 159 -1.87 -14.39 -24.64
N TYR A 160 -0.76 -14.66 -23.95
CA TYR A 160 0.17 -13.63 -23.53
C TYR A 160 1.61 -14.02 -23.87
N ILE A 161 2.39 -13.03 -24.31
CA ILE A 161 3.84 -13.14 -24.49
C ILE A 161 4.52 -11.98 -23.77
N ILE A 162 5.63 -12.28 -23.09
CA ILE A 162 6.53 -11.28 -22.52
C ILE A 162 7.83 -11.24 -23.31
N ILE A 163 8.35 -10.04 -23.57
CA ILE A 163 9.65 -9.84 -24.22
C ILE A 163 10.46 -8.85 -23.38
N SER A 164 11.72 -9.18 -23.09
CA SER A 164 12.61 -8.29 -22.34
C SER A 164 12.84 -6.98 -23.10
N ASP A 165 13.10 -5.88 -22.39
CA ASP A 165 13.32 -4.57 -23.02
C ASP A 165 14.49 -4.58 -24.03
N ASN A 166 15.51 -5.40 -23.78
CA ASN A 166 16.65 -5.61 -24.67
C ASN A 166 16.38 -6.60 -25.82
N LYS A 167 15.17 -7.17 -25.91
CA LYS A 167 14.74 -8.15 -26.91
C LYS A 167 15.62 -9.41 -26.98
N TYR A 168 16.31 -9.76 -25.89
CA TYR A 168 17.11 -10.99 -25.81
C TYR A 168 16.39 -12.16 -25.15
N TYR A 169 15.27 -11.91 -24.46
CA TYR A 169 14.56 -12.94 -23.73
C TYR A 169 13.06 -12.81 -23.96
N TYR A 170 12.37 -13.95 -23.94
CA TYR A 170 10.92 -13.99 -24.03
C TYR A 170 10.36 -15.17 -23.25
N ASP A 171 9.07 -15.12 -22.95
CA ASP A 171 8.32 -16.26 -22.45
C ASP A 171 6.84 -16.12 -22.78
N TYR A 172 6.12 -17.24 -22.69
CA TYR A 172 4.69 -17.30 -22.85
C TYR A 172 3.98 -17.47 -21.52
N LEU A 173 2.80 -16.85 -21.42
CA LEU A 173 1.93 -16.97 -20.26
C LEU A 173 0.54 -17.40 -20.72
N ASP A 174 -0.04 -18.37 -20.02
CA ASP A 174 -1.42 -18.78 -20.21
C ASP A 174 -2.41 -17.84 -19.50
N HIS A 175 -1.99 -17.25 -18.39
CA HIS A 175 -2.79 -16.39 -17.52
C HIS A 175 -1.87 -15.51 -16.68
N LEU A 176 -2.42 -14.40 -16.17
CA LEU A 176 -1.71 -13.43 -15.34
C LEU A 176 -1.95 -13.64 -13.84
N ASP A 177 -2.57 -14.74 -13.42
CA ASP A 177 -2.99 -15.00 -12.03
C ASP A 177 -1.81 -15.01 -11.04
N ASN A 178 -0.60 -15.32 -11.51
CA ASN A 178 0.63 -15.32 -10.71
C ASN A 178 1.34 -13.95 -10.69
N CYS A 179 0.69 -12.93 -11.23
CA CYS A 179 1.20 -11.57 -11.31
C CYS A 179 0.31 -10.62 -10.51
N LEU A 180 0.95 -9.71 -9.80
CA LEU A 180 0.27 -8.68 -9.04
C LEU A 180 0.30 -7.37 -9.83
N GLU A 181 -0.87 -6.84 -10.19
CA GLU A 181 -0.97 -5.49 -10.74
C GLU A 181 -0.83 -4.45 -9.64
N PHE A 182 0.21 -3.62 -9.70
CA PHE A 182 0.47 -2.59 -8.68
C PHE A 182 0.15 -1.16 -9.17
N THR A 183 0.15 -0.95 -10.48
CA THR A 183 -0.36 0.24 -11.18
C THR A 183 -1.02 -0.20 -12.48
N PRO A 184 -1.94 0.60 -13.06
CA PRO A 184 -2.58 0.27 -14.33
C PRO A 184 -1.57 -0.17 -15.39
N ALA A 185 -1.75 -1.37 -15.94
CA ALA A 185 -0.90 -1.98 -16.96
C ALA A 185 0.57 -2.23 -16.55
N LYS A 186 0.87 -2.31 -15.24
CA LYS A 186 2.16 -2.82 -14.75
C LYS A 186 1.96 -3.95 -13.75
N TRP A 187 2.62 -5.06 -14.05
CA TRP A 187 2.51 -6.28 -13.30
C TRP A 187 3.84 -6.67 -12.68
N LEU A 188 3.78 -7.21 -11.47
CA LEU A 188 4.88 -7.84 -10.77
C LEU A 188 4.63 -9.34 -10.73
N CYS A 189 5.37 -10.10 -11.54
CA CYS A 189 5.18 -11.54 -11.65
C CYS A 189 6.21 -12.29 -10.81
N LYS A 190 5.75 -13.34 -10.11
CA LYS A 190 6.67 -14.27 -9.44
C LYS A 190 7.44 -15.06 -10.49
N ARG A 191 8.78 -15.07 -10.38
CA ARG A 191 9.78 -15.67 -11.29
C ARG A 191 9.19 -16.68 -12.27
N ILE A 192 9.14 -16.28 -13.54
CA ILE A 192 8.68 -17.12 -14.64
C ILE A 192 9.83 -18.09 -14.93
N SER A 193 9.57 -19.39 -14.76
CA SER A 193 10.62 -20.42 -14.70
C SER A 193 11.18 -20.81 -16.08
N THR A 194 10.58 -20.30 -17.15
CA THR A 194 10.77 -20.78 -18.53
C THR A 194 11.27 -19.71 -19.49
N ILE A 195 11.89 -18.64 -19.00
CA ILE A 195 12.41 -17.55 -19.85
C ILE A 195 13.41 -18.11 -20.87
N LYS A 196 13.07 -17.96 -22.16
CA LYS A 196 13.85 -18.43 -23.30
C LYS A 196 14.70 -17.30 -23.87
N LYS A 197 15.88 -17.63 -24.37
CA LYS A 197 16.75 -16.69 -25.07
C LYS A 197 16.32 -16.56 -26.53
N ILE A 198 16.31 -15.33 -27.02
CA ILE A 198 16.10 -15.01 -28.42
C ILE A 198 17.40 -15.26 -29.18
N THR A 199 17.35 -16.18 -30.14
CA THR A 199 18.47 -16.55 -31.03
C THR A 199 18.13 -16.19 -32.47
N LEU A 200 19.13 -16.18 -33.36
CA LEU A 200 18.93 -15.89 -34.78
C LEU A 200 18.01 -16.92 -35.46
N ASP A 201 18.11 -18.20 -35.05
CA ASP A 201 17.30 -19.30 -35.59
C ASP A 201 15.99 -19.50 -34.82
N ILE A 202 15.39 -18.41 -34.32
CA ILE A 202 14.14 -18.55 -33.55
C ILE A 202 13.03 -19.05 -34.46
N GLU A 203 12.41 -20.17 -34.10
CA GLU A 203 11.30 -20.76 -34.85
C GLU A 203 9.94 -20.32 -34.32
N ASN A 204 9.87 -19.28 -33.48
CA ASN A 204 8.59 -18.84 -32.92
C ASN A 204 8.01 -17.63 -33.69
N CYS A 205 6.73 -17.75 -34.07
CA CYS A 205 6.02 -16.79 -34.90
C CYS A 205 5.94 -15.40 -34.27
N GLU A 206 5.43 -15.33 -33.06
CA GLU A 206 5.09 -14.09 -32.36
C GLU A 206 6.34 -13.26 -32.07
N VAL A 207 7.42 -13.91 -31.64
CA VAL A 207 8.70 -13.23 -31.41
C VAL A 207 9.26 -12.66 -32.71
N GLN A 208 9.15 -13.38 -33.83
CA GLN A 208 9.59 -12.87 -35.13
C GLN A 208 8.76 -11.65 -35.56
N LEU A 209 7.43 -11.72 -35.41
CA LEU A 209 6.52 -10.63 -35.74
C LEU A 209 6.78 -9.38 -34.88
N LEU A 210 7.00 -9.54 -33.58
CA LEU A 210 7.24 -8.42 -32.65
C LEU A 210 8.65 -7.82 -32.76
N ASN A 211 9.62 -8.58 -33.27
CA ASN A 211 10.99 -8.10 -33.45
C ASN A 211 11.25 -7.49 -34.83
N ASN A 212 10.50 -7.89 -35.87
CA ASN A 212 10.76 -7.47 -37.24
C ASN A 212 9.57 -6.72 -37.87
N ASN A 213 9.58 -5.39 -37.73
CA ASN A 213 8.52 -4.50 -38.23
C ASN A 213 8.48 -4.37 -39.77
N HIS A 214 9.39 -5.02 -40.51
CA HIS A 214 9.53 -4.88 -41.97
C HIS A 214 9.40 -6.22 -42.72
N MET A 215 8.74 -7.22 -42.12
CA MET A 215 8.49 -8.49 -42.79
C MET A 215 7.54 -8.34 -43.97
N LYS A 216 8.00 -8.76 -45.16
CA LYS A 216 7.18 -8.84 -46.37
C LYS A 216 6.34 -10.12 -46.43
N ASN A 217 6.82 -11.19 -45.79
CA ASN A 217 6.19 -12.49 -45.80
C ASN A 217 5.97 -12.96 -44.36
N LEU A 218 4.88 -13.68 -44.13
CA LEU A 218 4.59 -14.30 -42.85
C LEU A 218 5.66 -15.37 -42.52
N PRO A 219 6.18 -15.44 -41.27
CA PRO A 219 7.04 -16.53 -40.84
C PRO A 219 6.42 -17.90 -41.08
N LYS A 220 7.24 -18.87 -41.51
CA LYS A 220 6.79 -20.26 -41.69
C LYS A 220 6.33 -20.92 -40.39
N SER A 221 6.77 -20.40 -39.25
CA SER A 221 6.40 -20.85 -37.92
C SER A 221 4.99 -20.44 -37.51
N CYS A 222 4.37 -19.48 -38.20
CA CYS A 222 3.03 -19.00 -37.87
C CYS A 222 1.96 -19.99 -38.34
N LYS A 223 1.10 -20.41 -37.42
CA LYS A 223 -0.11 -21.17 -37.75
C LYS A 223 -1.19 -20.19 -38.20
N THR A 224 -1.77 -20.43 -39.37
CA THR A 224 -2.88 -19.63 -39.90
C THR A 224 -4.14 -20.47 -40.00
N LYS A 225 -5.28 -19.85 -39.70
CA LYS A 225 -6.60 -20.43 -39.90
C LYS A 225 -7.40 -19.55 -40.85
N THR A 226 -8.21 -20.18 -41.68
CA THR A 226 -9.11 -19.49 -42.62
C THR A 226 -10.55 -19.83 -42.27
N LEU A 227 -11.39 -18.81 -42.25
CA LEU A 227 -12.81 -18.86 -41.96
C LEU A 227 -13.58 -18.34 -43.19
N LEU A 228 -14.73 -18.94 -43.45
CA LEU A 228 -15.68 -18.47 -44.43
C LEU A 228 -16.83 -17.80 -43.69
N LEU A 229 -17.15 -16.55 -44.02
CA LEU A 229 -18.36 -15.90 -43.53
C LEU A 229 -19.56 -16.40 -44.35
N SER A 230 -20.39 -17.22 -43.72
CA SER A 230 -21.68 -17.68 -44.25
C SER A 230 -22.79 -16.66 -44.04
#